data_AF-A0A4Y9ZLB0-F1
#
_entry.id   AF-A0A4Y9ZLB0-F1
#
_cell.length_a   1.000
_cell.length_b   1.000
_cell.length_c   1.000
_cell.angle_alpha   90.00
_cell.angle_beta   90.00
_cell.angle_gamma   90.00
#
_symmetry.space_group_name_H-M   'P 1'
#
loop_
_entity.id
_entity.type
_entity.pdbx_description
1 polymer ?
#
loop_
_entity_poly.entity_id
_entity_poly.type
_entity_poly.pdbx_seq_one_letter_code
_entity_poly.pdbx_strand_id
1 'polypeptide(L)'
;MSQPQSPAQGLTPQQQQQAQRLMQQQMQQQMQQQQQQQQQQQQMQPVPQPDPVTQAVIEADYRPIDLGFGEPNGATALCGAHKLEKCEECGVDFVNLNRLSRLLVANPHLLCPPPPQNVTQKLSMAINVTKEEGNTFFRTRQHEKAIQRYTAAANYACQRPPWEAQQYMREELATILSNRSAAYFESSDYISALADADAVVQLKRPWSKGHFRKAKALVGLGRIAEAKEAIKLGLQYEPQNVEMVGVLNDIEASLRKTVEQKREQSSQPAEA
;
A
#
# COMPACT_ATOMS: atom_id res chain seq x y z
N MET A 1 -81.43 47.11 36.48
CA MET A 1 -80.35 46.51 37.32
C MET A 1 -79.33 45.92 36.38
N SER A 2 -78.15 46.52 36.32
CA SER A 2 -77.08 46.19 35.37
C SER A 2 -75.96 45.44 36.10
N GLN A 3 -75.52 44.30 35.57
CA GLN A 3 -74.28 43.64 36.01
C GLN A 3 -73.10 44.06 35.12
N PRO A 4 -71.87 44.21 35.67
CA PRO A 4 -70.69 44.56 34.89
C PRO A 4 -69.94 43.30 34.38
N GLN A 5 -69.39 43.41 33.17
CA GLN A 5 -68.53 42.42 32.51
C GLN A 5 -67.11 42.41 33.11
N SER A 6 -66.52 41.23 33.29
CA SER A 6 -65.12 41.04 33.73
C SER A 6 -64.14 41.07 32.54
N PRO A 7 -62.94 41.68 32.67
CA PRO A 7 -61.97 41.77 31.59
C PRO A 7 -61.09 40.50 31.49
N ALA A 8 -60.85 40.04 30.27
CA ALA A 8 -59.92 38.95 29.97
C ALA A 8 -58.47 39.38 30.26
N GLN A 9 -57.81 38.73 31.23
CA GLN A 9 -56.41 38.96 31.56
C GLN A 9 -55.50 38.25 30.54
N GLY A 10 -54.68 39.03 29.81
CA GLY A 10 -53.63 38.51 28.95
C GLY A 10 -52.45 37.95 29.74
N LEU A 11 -51.82 36.88 29.22
CA LEU A 11 -50.64 36.23 29.79
C LEU A 11 -49.48 37.23 29.96
N THR A 12 -48.77 37.15 31.09
CA THR A 12 -47.62 38.03 31.34
C THR A 12 -46.44 37.68 30.41
N PRO A 13 -45.54 38.62 30.08
CA PRO A 13 -44.39 38.37 29.21
C PRO A 13 -43.50 37.21 29.70
N GLN A 14 -43.42 37.04 31.02
CA GLN A 14 -42.65 35.96 31.66
C GLN A 14 -43.31 34.58 31.45
N GLN A 15 -44.65 34.52 31.50
CA GLN A 15 -45.41 33.30 31.19
C GLN A 15 -45.32 32.96 29.70
N GLN A 16 -45.31 33.95 28.80
CA GLN A 16 -45.10 33.72 27.36
C GLN A 16 -43.70 33.17 27.06
N GLN A 17 -42.65 33.70 27.72
CA GLN A 17 -41.29 33.22 27.53
C GLN A 17 -41.08 31.80 28.08
N GLN A 18 -41.73 31.47 29.20
CA GLN A 18 -41.69 30.12 29.76
C GLN A 18 -42.44 29.12 28.86
N ALA A 19 -43.59 29.52 28.30
CA ALA A 19 -44.33 28.72 27.31
C ALA A 19 -43.52 28.48 26.04
N GLN A 20 -42.80 29.49 25.52
CA GLN A 20 -41.91 29.32 24.36
C GLN A 20 -40.77 28.35 24.64
N ARG A 21 -40.12 28.42 25.82
CA ARG A 21 -39.05 27.47 26.18
C ARG A 21 -39.56 26.05 26.32
N LEU A 22 -40.71 25.85 26.96
CA LEU A 22 -41.37 24.54 27.05
C LEU A 22 -41.68 23.98 25.66
N MET A 23 -42.22 24.81 24.76
CA MET A 23 -42.53 24.41 23.39
C MET A 23 -41.26 24.04 22.59
N GLN A 24 -40.17 24.80 22.77
CA GLN A 24 -38.88 24.51 22.13
C GLN A 24 -38.28 23.20 22.65
N GLN A 25 -38.35 22.97 23.97
CA GLN A 25 -37.86 21.76 24.61
C GLN A 25 -38.67 20.52 24.19
N GLN A 26 -39.99 20.67 24.07
CA GLN A 26 -40.89 19.62 23.59
C GLN A 26 -40.62 19.28 22.12
N MET A 27 -40.38 20.29 21.26
CA MET A 27 -40.00 20.09 19.87
C MET A 27 -38.63 19.39 19.73
N GLN A 28 -37.68 19.72 20.61
CA GLN A 28 -36.36 19.08 20.65
C GLN A 28 -36.47 17.61 21.07
N GLN A 29 -37.28 17.29 22.08
CA GLN A 29 -37.58 15.93 22.50
C GLN A 29 -38.24 15.12 21.39
N GLN A 30 -39.19 15.73 20.66
CA GLN A 30 -39.90 15.08 19.57
C GLN A 30 -38.97 14.76 18.39
N MET A 31 -38.07 15.69 18.03
CA MET A 31 -37.01 15.45 17.06
C MET A 31 -36.08 14.31 17.50
N GLN A 32 -35.71 14.26 18.78
CA GLN A 32 -34.82 13.22 19.31
C GLN A 32 -35.48 11.83 19.28
N GLN A 33 -36.77 11.73 19.62
CA GLN A 33 -37.55 10.50 19.48
C GLN A 33 -37.68 10.06 18.02
N GLN A 34 -37.91 11.00 17.10
CA GLN A 34 -38.02 10.69 15.67
C GLN A 34 -36.69 10.19 15.10
N GLN A 35 -35.57 10.76 15.56
CA GLN A 35 -34.22 10.33 15.18
C GLN A 35 -33.88 8.95 15.77
N GLN A 36 -34.28 8.64 17.00
CA GLN A 36 -34.18 7.30 17.59
C GLN A 36 -35.03 6.26 16.85
N GLN A 37 -36.26 6.60 16.46
CA GLN A 37 -37.11 5.73 15.65
C GLN A 37 -36.51 5.45 14.27
N GLN A 38 -35.92 6.46 13.60
CA GLN A 38 -35.21 6.25 12.34
C GLN A 38 -33.97 5.36 12.51
N GLN A 39 -33.20 5.51 13.59
CA GLN A 39 -32.06 4.63 13.87
C GLN A 39 -32.49 3.18 14.17
N GLN A 40 -33.58 2.97 14.90
CA GLN A 40 -34.13 1.63 15.13
C GLN A 40 -34.67 0.99 13.84
N GLN A 41 -35.29 1.78 12.95
CA GLN A 41 -35.70 1.28 11.63
C GLN A 41 -34.52 0.91 10.72
N GLN A 42 -33.40 1.66 10.79
CA GLN A 42 -32.18 1.29 10.06
C GLN A 42 -31.51 0.02 10.59
N GLN A 43 -31.60 -0.27 11.90
CA GLN A 43 -31.05 -1.49 12.51
C GLN A 43 -31.87 -2.75 12.21
N MET A 44 -33.09 -2.62 11.68
CA MET A 44 -33.98 -3.73 11.36
C MET A 44 -34.05 -4.08 9.87
N GLN A 45 -33.15 -3.54 9.04
CA GLN A 45 -33.08 -4.03 7.66
C GLN A 45 -32.62 -5.49 7.68
N PRO A 46 -33.44 -6.43 7.15
CA PRO A 46 -33.01 -7.81 7.03
C PRO A 46 -31.76 -7.83 6.17
N VAL A 47 -30.76 -8.63 6.57
CA VAL A 47 -29.57 -8.87 5.77
C VAL A 47 -30.04 -9.20 4.35
N PRO A 48 -29.63 -8.43 3.32
CA PRO A 48 -30.09 -8.67 1.97
C PRO A 48 -29.72 -10.11 1.60
N GLN A 49 -30.72 -10.90 1.22
CA GLN A 49 -30.46 -12.27 0.79
C GLN A 49 -29.65 -12.21 -0.51
N PRO A 50 -28.60 -13.06 -0.64
CA PRO A 50 -27.82 -13.10 -1.86
C PRO A 50 -28.74 -13.45 -3.03
N ASP A 51 -28.52 -12.78 -4.15
CA ASP A 51 -29.27 -13.03 -5.38
C ASP A 51 -29.17 -14.52 -5.77
N PRO A 52 -30.28 -15.21 -6.10
CA PRO A 52 -30.28 -16.65 -6.38
C PRO A 52 -29.32 -17.07 -7.50
N VAL A 53 -29.08 -16.20 -8.49
CA VAL A 53 -28.10 -16.48 -9.56
C VAL A 53 -26.68 -16.45 -9.00
N THR A 54 -26.38 -15.44 -8.18
CA THR A 54 -25.08 -15.35 -7.47
C THR A 54 -24.85 -16.57 -6.57
N GLN A 55 -25.87 -16.98 -5.83
CA GLN A 55 -25.81 -18.16 -4.96
C GLN A 55 -25.54 -19.44 -5.76
N ALA A 56 -26.23 -19.63 -6.89
CA ALA A 56 -26.02 -20.79 -7.76
C ALA A 56 -24.60 -20.85 -8.36
N VAL A 57 -23.99 -19.69 -8.68
CA VAL A 57 -22.60 -19.63 -9.15
C VAL A 57 -21.63 -20.03 -8.03
N ILE A 58 -21.84 -19.54 -6.81
CA ILE A 58 -21.02 -19.90 -5.64
C ILE A 58 -21.08 -21.41 -5.39
N GLU A 59 -22.28 -22.00 -5.46
CA GLU A 59 -22.49 -23.43 -5.23
C GLU A 59 -21.91 -24.29 -6.35
N ALA A 60 -21.96 -23.84 -7.62
CA ALA A 60 -21.38 -24.55 -8.74
C ALA A 60 -19.85 -24.67 -8.65
N ASP A 61 -19.19 -23.63 -8.12
CA ASP A 61 -17.73 -23.58 -7.95
C ASP A 61 -17.26 -24.08 -6.56
N TYR A 62 -18.19 -24.42 -5.67
CA TYR A 62 -17.85 -24.89 -4.32
C TYR A 62 -17.11 -26.23 -4.38
N ARG A 63 -15.92 -26.25 -3.79
CA ARG A 63 -15.14 -27.47 -3.57
C ARG A 63 -14.84 -27.62 -2.09
N PRO A 64 -15.24 -28.74 -1.44
CA PRO A 64 -14.88 -28.98 -0.06
C PRO A 64 -13.36 -29.16 0.04
N ILE A 65 -12.73 -28.38 0.93
CA ILE A 65 -11.31 -28.47 1.23
C ILE A 65 -11.18 -28.99 2.66
N ASP A 66 -10.44 -30.08 2.83
CA ASP A 66 -10.12 -30.61 4.16
C ASP A 66 -9.07 -29.72 4.84
N LEU A 67 -9.40 -29.23 6.04
CA LEU A 67 -8.61 -28.24 6.79
C LEU A 67 -8.08 -28.86 8.08
N GLY A 68 -6.76 -28.80 8.24
CA GLY A 68 -6.09 -28.97 9.51
C GLY A 68 -5.90 -27.62 10.21
N PHE A 69 -5.86 -27.64 11.54
CA PHE A 69 -5.55 -26.46 12.34
C PHE A 69 -4.25 -26.66 13.13
N GLY A 70 -3.33 -25.73 12.99
CA GLY A 70 -2.05 -25.68 13.69
C GLY A 70 -2.09 -24.77 14.92
N GLU A 71 -1.09 -24.91 15.78
CA GLU A 71 -0.92 -24.09 16.97
C GLU A 71 -0.49 -22.63 16.65
N PRO A 72 -0.73 -21.67 17.57
CA PRO A 72 -1.49 -21.77 18.82
C PRO A 72 -3.01 -21.64 18.61
N ASN A 73 -3.81 -22.39 19.38
CA ASN A 73 -5.28 -22.31 19.41
C ASN A 73 -5.99 -22.47 18.05
N GLY A 74 -5.39 -23.19 17.10
CA GLY A 74 -5.98 -23.37 15.77
C GLY A 74 -5.88 -22.12 14.87
N ALA A 75 -5.00 -21.18 15.19
CA ALA A 75 -4.82 -19.95 14.42
C ALA A 75 -4.20 -20.15 13.03
N THR A 76 -3.62 -21.32 12.76
CA THR A 76 -2.97 -21.60 11.47
C THR A 76 -3.79 -22.63 10.71
N ALA A 77 -4.36 -22.26 9.57
CA ALA A 77 -4.98 -23.20 8.63
C ALA A 77 -3.91 -23.95 7.83
N LEU A 78 -4.06 -25.26 7.75
CA LEU A 78 -3.19 -26.18 7.04
C LEU A 78 -4.05 -27.08 6.16
N CYS A 79 -3.50 -27.64 5.09
CA CYS A 79 -4.22 -28.68 4.36
C CYS A 79 -4.38 -29.93 5.24
N GLY A 80 -5.53 -30.60 5.19
CA GLY A 80 -5.81 -31.77 6.03
C GLY A 80 -4.84 -32.93 5.78
N ALA A 81 -4.60 -33.25 4.50
CA ALA A 81 -3.75 -34.37 4.09
C ALA A 81 -2.26 -34.17 4.41
N HIS A 82 -1.69 -33.01 4.06
CA HIS A 82 -0.24 -32.79 4.12
C HIS A 82 0.21 -31.85 5.25
N LYS A 83 -0.73 -31.21 5.96
CA LYS A 83 -0.45 -30.27 7.05
C LYS A 83 0.48 -29.11 6.64
N LEU A 84 0.37 -28.67 5.38
CA LEU A 84 1.12 -27.55 4.83
C LEU A 84 0.24 -26.32 4.71
N GLU A 85 0.83 -25.14 4.95
CA GLU A 85 0.17 -23.83 4.73
C GLU A 85 -0.03 -23.55 3.23
N LYS A 86 0.90 -24.00 2.39
CA LYS A 86 0.80 -23.97 0.93
C LYS A 86 1.06 -25.37 0.39
N CYS A 87 0.09 -25.93 -0.33
CA CYS A 87 0.16 -27.29 -0.84
C CYS A 87 -0.22 -27.31 -2.32
N GLU A 88 0.77 -27.62 -3.17
CA GLU A 88 0.59 -27.70 -4.62
C GLU A 88 -0.26 -28.91 -5.04
N GLU A 89 -0.12 -30.04 -4.33
CA GLU A 89 -0.89 -31.26 -4.60
C GLU A 89 -2.39 -31.07 -4.34
N CYS A 90 -2.76 -30.35 -3.28
CA CYS A 90 -4.15 -30.05 -2.95
C CYS A 90 -4.65 -28.76 -3.61
N GLY A 91 -3.76 -27.97 -4.24
CA GLY A 91 -4.10 -26.68 -4.84
C GLY A 91 -4.56 -25.61 -3.84
N VAL A 92 -4.03 -25.62 -2.60
CA VAL A 92 -4.44 -24.68 -1.54
C VAL A 92 -3.29 -23.77 -1.10
N ASP A 93 -3.62 -22.51 -0.80
CA ASP A 93 -2.69 -21.49 -0.29
C ASP A 93 -3.35 -20.70 0.85
N PHE A 94 -2.94 -21.00 2.08
CA PHE A 94 -3.42 -20.34 3.29
C PHE A 94 -2.45 -19.27 3.80
N VAL A 95 -1.38 -18.93 3.07
CA VAL A 95 -0.32 -18.02 3.56
C VAL A 95 -0.88 -16.67 4.00
N ASN A 96 -1.75 -16.07 3.18
CA ASN A 96 -2.35 -14.78 3.49
C ASN A 96 -3.39 -14.87 4.61
N LEU A 97 -4.17 -15.95 4.65
CA LEU A 97 -5.17 -16.19 5.70
C LEU A 97 -4.48 -16.33 7.06
N ASN A 98 -3.44 -17.16 7.12
CA ASN A 98 -2.67 -17.40 8.33
C ASN A 98 -1.90 -16.15 8.77
N ARG A 99 -1.41 -15.35 7.82
CA ARG A 99 -0.83 -14.04 8.13
C ARG A 99 -1.84 -13.14 8.83
N LEU A 100 -3.07 -13.04 8.31
CA LEU A 100 -4.13 -12.25 8.94
C LEU A 100 -4.51 -12.81 10.31
N SER A 101 -4.68 -14.13 10.43
CA SER A 101 -4.98 -14.80 11.69
C SER A 101 -3.93 -14.52 12.76
N ARG A 102 -2.64 -14.66 12.43
CA ARG A 102 -1.52 -14.33 13.33
C ARG A 102 -1.57 -12.86 13.80
N LEU A 103 -1.92 -11.93 12.90
CA LEU A 103 -2.07 -10.51 13.26
C LEU A 103 -3.24 -10.27 14.23
N LEU A 104 -4.37 -10.94 14.03
CA LEU A 104 -5.54 -10.83 14.92
C LEU A 104 -5.28 -11.47 16.29
N VAL A 105 -4.66 -12.65 16.32
CA VAL A 105 -4.26 -13.32 17.57
C VAL A 105 -3.25 -12.48 18.37
N ALA A 106 -2.30 -11.84 17.69
CA ALA A 106 -1.36 -10.93 18.33
C ALA A 106 -2.00 -9.64 18.86
N ASN A 107 -3.21 -9.29 18.39
CA ASN A 107 -3.94 -8.08 18.78
C ASN A 107 -5.38 -8.39 19.21
N PRO A 108 -5.62 -9.05 20.38
CA PRO A 108 -6.95 -9.50 20.78
C PRO A 108 -8.02 -8.40 20.93
N HIS A 109 -7.59 -7.15 21.11
CA HIS A 109 -8.48 -5.99 21.22
C HIS A 109 -8.97 -5.48 19.85
N LEU A 110 -8.40 -5.97 18.74
CA LEU A 110 -8.74 -5.56 17.38
C LEU A 110 -9.91 -6.41 16.88
N LEU A 111 -11.12 -6.09 17.35
CA LEU A 111 -12.35 -6.79 16.95
C LEU A 111 -12.73 -6.52 15.48
N CYS A 112 -12.40 -5.33 15.00
CA CYS A 112 -12.56 -4.95 13.60
C CYS A 112 -11.30 -4.21 13.13
N PRO A 113 -10.92 -4.34 11.84
CA PRO A 113 -9.83 -3.55 11.30
C PRO A 113 -10.11 -2.05 11.45
N PRO A 114 -9.14 -1.26 11.95
CA PRO A 114 -9.32 0.18 12.08
C PRO A 114 -9.44 0.85 10.69
N PRO A 115 -9.97 2.08 10.64
CA PRO A 115 -10.04 2.84 9.39
C PRO A 115 -8.67 2.97 8.71
N PRO A 116 -8.58 2.90 7.38
CA PRO A 116 -7.30 2.87 6.64
C PRO A 116 -6.39 4.10 6.86
N GLN A 117 -6.97 5.22 7.30
CA GLN A 117 -6.26 6.46 7.58
C GLN A 117 -5.44 6.40 8.89
N ASN A 118 -5.73 5.44 9.77
CA ASN A 118 -5.03 5.30 11.04
C ASN A 118 -3.76 4.45 10.85
N VAL A 119 -2.65 5.13 10.54
CA VAL A 119 -1.35 4.49 10.27
C VAL A 119 -0.62 4.19 11.57
N THR A 120 -0.05 2.99 11.69
CA THR A 120 0.81 2.61 12.81
C THR A 120 2.10 3.42 12.80
N GLN A 121 2.13 4.52 13.58
CA GLN A 121 3.27 5.44 13.64
C GLN A 121 4.58 4.77 14.08
N LYS A 122 4.52 3.85 15.05
CA LYS A 122 5.69 3.12 15.55
C LYS A 122 6.41 2.34 14.45
N LEU A 123 5.64 1.71 13.54
CA LEU A 123 6.20 0.96 12.43
C LEU A 123 6.84 1.90 11.41
N SER A 124 6.16 3.01 11.06
CA SER A 124 6.74 4.05 10.18
C SER A 124 8.05 4.61 10.75
N MET A 125 8.13 4.80 12.07
CA MET A 125 9.36 5.25 12.73
C MET A 125 10.47 4.20 12.64
N ALA A 126 10.17 2.93 12.93
CA ALA A 126 11.14 1.83 12.83
C ALA A 126 11.71 1.69 11.40
N ILE A 127 10.84 1.73 10.39
CA ILE A 127 11.22 1.70 8.97
C ILE A 127 12.18 2.86 8.65
N ASN A 128 11.84 4.08 9.07
CA ASN A 128 12.67 5.24 8.81
C ASN A 128 14.02 5.18 9.54
N VAL A 129 14.05 4.76 10.80
CA VAL A 129 15.31 4.58 11.56
C VAL A 129 16.21 3.56 10.86
N THR A 130 15.70 2.38 10.52
CA THR A 130 16.50 1.35 9.83
C THR A 130 16.97 1.80 8.45
N LYS A 131 16.15 2.56 7.71
CA LYS A 131 16.54 3.18 6.44
C LYS A 131 17.67 4.20 6.63
N GLU A 132 17.60 5.04 7.65
CA GLU A 132 18.67 6.03 7.94
C GLU A 132 19.97 5.38 8.43
N GLU A 133 19.90 4.26 9.17
CA GLU A 133 21.08 3.42 9.44
C GLU A 133 21.73 2.94 8.14
N GLY A 134 20.92 2.44 7.19
CA GLY A 134 21.39 2.07 5.85
C GLY A 134 22.05 3.22 5.10
N ASN A 135 21.45 4.42 5.15
CA ASN A 135 22.01 5.63 4.55
C ASN A 135 23.38 5.99 5.17
N THR A 136 23.55 5.78 6.48
CA THR A 136 24.80 6.04 7.18
C THR A 136 25.91 5.08 6.74
N PHE A 137 25.61 3.79 6.61
CA PHE A 137 26.56 2.82 6.05
C PHE A 137 26.87 3.10 4.58
N PHE A 138 25.88 3.53 3.80
CA PHE A 138 26.07 3.91 2.41
C PHE A 138 27.03 5.09 2.26
N ARG A 139 26.86 6.16 3.06
CA ARG A 139 27.78 7.32 3.06
C ARG A 139 29.21 6.95 3.49
N THR A 140 29.37 5.96 4.35
CA THR A 140 30.69 5.45 4.78
C THR A 140 31.26 4.37 3.85
N ARG A 141 30.67 4.18 2.65
CA ARG A 141 31.06 3.18 1.63
C ARG A 141 31.05 1.72 2.13
N GLN A 142 30.32 1.44 3.21
CA GLN A 142 30.08 0.08 3.69
C GLN A 142 28.83 -0.49 3.00
N HIS A 143 28.95 -0.77 1.69
CA HIS A 143 27.80 -1.11 0.85
C HIS A 143 27.10 -2.41 1.28
N GLU A 144 27.85 -3.45 1.68
CA GLU A 144 27.27 -4.72 2.14
C GLU A 144 26.38 -4.54 3.38
N LYS A 145 26.86 -3.80 4.39
CA LYS A 145 26.06 -3.50 5.59
C LYS A 145 24.86 -2.61 5.26
N ALA A 146 25.01 -1.66 4.33
CA ALA A 146 23.92 -0.83 3.86
C ALA A 146 22.81 -1.68 3.21
N ILE A 147 23.18 -2.64 2.36
CA ILE A 147 22.25 -3.58 1.71
C ILE A 147 21.48 -4.40 2.76
N GLN A 148 22.17 -4.92 3.78
CA GLN A 148 21.53 -5.66 4.87
C GLN A 148 20.48 -4.81 5.60
N ARG A 149 20.83 -3.55 5.92
CA ARG A 149 19.91 -2.62 6.61
C ARG A 149 18.73 -2.21 5.74
N TYR A 150 18.94 -1.91 4.47
CA TYR A 150 17.83 -1.64 3.54
C TYR A 150 16.92 -2.86 3.38
N THR A 151 17.47 -4.06 3.35
CA THR A 151 16.67 -5.30 3.28
C THR A 151 15.81 -5.48 4.52
N ALA A 152 16.36 -5.22 5.72
CA ALA A 152 15.58 -5.21 6.96
C ALA A 152 14.46 -4.15 6.93
N ALA A 153 14.75 -2.94 6.47
CA ALA A 153 13.74 -1.88 6.33
C ALA A 153 12.63 -2.26 5.34
N ALA A 154 12.98 -2.88 4.22
CA ALA A 154 12.01 -3.38 3.24
C ALA A 154 11.10 -4.48 3.82
N ASN A 155 11.67 -5.40 4.62
CA ASN A 155 10.91 -6.42 5.31
C ASN A 155 9.90 -5.82 6.30
N TYR A 156 10.28 -4.78 7.06
CA TYR A 156 9.36 -4.05 7.93
C TYR A 156 8.24 -3.36 7.16
N ALA A 157 8.53 -2.74 6.00
CA ALA A 157 7.50 -2.14 5.16
C ALA A 157 6.48 -3.19 4.65
N CYS A 158 6.95 -4.38 4.26
CA CYS A 158 6.07 -5.49 3.84
C CYS A 158 5.21 -6.05 4.98
N GLN A 159 5.61 -5.88 6.23
CA GLN A 159 4.87 -6.33 7.41
C GLN A 159 3.70 -5.41 7.79
N ARG A 160 3.52 -4.27 7.11
CA ARG A 160 2.38 -3.39 7.33
C ARG A 160 1.05 -4.16 7.31
N PRO A 161 0.15 -3.90 8.28
CA PRO A 161 -1.13 -4.57 8.33
C PRO A 161 -1.96 -4.34 7.05
N PRO A 162 -2.73 -5.35 6.60
CA PRO A 162 -3.45 -5.28 5.33
C PRO A 162 -4.59 -4.25 5.31
N TRP A 163 -5.03 -3.74 6.47
CA TRP A 163 -6.07 -2.72 6.59
C TRP A 163 -5.55 -1.28 6.47
N GLU A 164 -4.23 -1.07 6.57
CA GLU A 164 -3.65 0.24 6.29
C GLU A 164 -3.65 0.52 4.79
N ALA A 165 -3.78 1.80 4.40
CA ALA A 165 -3.76 2.13 2.98
C ALA A 165 -2.46 1.67 2.30
N GLN A 166 -2.58 0.93 1.20
CA GLN A 166 -1.44 0.34 0.49
C GLN A 166 -0.41 1.39 0.02
N GLN A 167 -0.84 2.64 -0.14
CA GLN A 167 0.00 3.77 -0.51
C GLN A 167 1.19 3.96 0.45
N TYR A 168 0.98 3.81 1.76
CA TYR A 168 2.06 3.98 2.76
C TYR A 168 3.18 2.96 2.54
N MET A 169 2.82 1.69 2.36
CA MET A 169 3.78 0.63 2.06
C MET A 169 4.52 0.90 0.74
N ARG A 170 3.79 1.28 -0.32
CA ARG A 170 4.38 1.53 -1.65
C ARG A 170 5.40 2.67 -1.62
N GLU A 171 5.11 3.76 -0.91
CA GLU A 171 5.99 4.92 -0.83
C GLU A 171 7.29 4.62 -0.06
N GLU A 172 7.17 3.94 1.08
CA GLU A 172 8.32 3.53 1.89
C GLU A 172 9.18 2.52 1.15
N LEU A 173 8.56 1.46 0.61
CA LEU A 173 9.26 0.39 -0.10
C LEU A 173 9.97 0.91 -1.34
N ALA A 174 9.32 1.76 -2.15
CA ALA A 174 9.95 2.36 -3.33
C ALA A 174 11.20 3.17 -2.96
N THR A 175 11.15 3.95 -1.88
CA THR A 175 12.30 4.74 -1.42
C THR A 175 13.46 3.85 -0.95
N ILE A 176 13.15 2.80 -0.18
CA ILE A 176 14.15 1.86 0.35
C ILE A 176 14.82 1.07 -0.79
N LEU A 177 14.03 0.52 -1.71
CA LEU A 177 14.56 -0.24 -2.85
C LEU A 177 15.38 0.64 -3.80
N SER A 178 15.02 1.91 -3.98
CA SER A 178 15.83 2.86 -4.78
C SER A 178 17.21 3.11 -4.15
N ASN A 179 17.29 3.14 -2.83
CA ASN A 179 18.56 3.29 -2.11
C ASN A 179 19.36 1.97 -2.11
N ARG A 180 18.69 0.82 -1.96
CA ARG A 180 19.34 -0.50 -2.04
C ARG A 180 19.89 -0.78 -3.44
N SER A 181 19.16 -0.41 -4.49
CA SER A 181 19.63 -0.44 -5.88
C SER A 181 20.91 0.38 -6.06
N ALA A 182 21.00 1.55 -5.42
CA ALA A 182 22.22 2.36 -5.45
C ALA A 182 23.41 1.66 -4.77
N ALA A 183 23.18 1.03 -3.62
CA ALA A 183 24.21 0.27 -2.89
C ALA A 183 24.70 -0.95 -3.68
N TYR A 184 23.80 -1.67 -4.34
CA TYR A 184 24.17 -2.75 -5.25
C TYR A 184 25.00 -2.24 -6.43
N PHE A 185 24.58 -1.13 -7.04
CA PHE A 185 25.32 -0.51 -8.15
C PHE A 185 26.75 -0.11 -7.75
N GLU A 186 26.93 0.49 -6.57
CA GLU A 186 28.27 0.85 -6.06
C GLU A 186 29.10 -0.38 -5.66
N SER A 187 28.46 -1.50 -5.36
CA SER A 187 29.12 -2.80 -5.14
C SER A 187 29.40 -3.57 -6.43
N SER A 188 29.12 -2.96 -7.60
CA SER A 188 29.22 -3.59 -8.93
C SER A 188 28.29 -4.80 -9.15
N ASP A 189 27.28 -4.99 -8.29
CA ASP A 189 26.21 -5.97 -8.50
C ASP A 189 25.07 -5.31 -9.31
N TYR A 190 25.28 -5.22 -10.62
CA TYR A 190 24.33 -4.54 -11.50
C TYR A 190 23.04 -5.33 -11.73
N ILE A 191 23.05 -6.65 -11.52
CA ILE A 191 21.87 -7.52 -11.67
C ILE A 191 20.89 -7.24 -10.54
N SER A 192 21.36 -7.29 -9.29
CA SER A 192 20.52 -6.96 -8.13
C SER A 192 20.08 -5.50 -8.16
N ALA A 193 20.95 -4.59 -8.61
CA ALA A 193 20.60 -3.18 -8.79
C ALA A 193 19.45 -2.98 -9.78
N LEU A 194 19.47 -3.71 -10.91
CA LEU A 194 18.42 -3.66 -11.93
C LEU A 194 17.10 -4.24 -11.38
N ALA A 195 17.15 -5.38 -10.70
CA ALA A 195 15.96 -6.01 -10.11
C ALA A 195 15.25 -5.06 -9.12
N ASP A 196 16.01 -4.40 -8.23
CA ASP A 196 15.45 -3.40 -7.33
C ASP A 196 14.89 -2.18 -8.07
N ALA A 197 15.59 -1.69 -9.10
CA ALA A 197 15.13 -0.55 -9.88
C ALA A 197 13.83 -0.85 -10.65
N ASP A 198 13.69 -2.06 -11.21
CA ASP A 198 12.46 -2.51 -11.86
C ASP A 198 11.30 -2.59 -10.87
N ALA A 199 11.54 -3.13 -9.67
CA ALA A 199 10.54 -3.14 -8.61
C ALA A 199 10.10 -1.71 -8.23
N VAL A 200 11.03 -0.75 -8.14
CA VAL A 200 10.71 0.66 -7.88
C VAL A 200 9.82 1.25 -8.97
N VAL A 201 10.12 1.00 -10.25
CA VAL A 201 9.31 1.50 -11.38
C VAL A 201 7.90 0.88 -11.36
N GLN A 202 7.76 -0.38 -10.94
CA GLN A 202 6.44 -1.02 -10.77
C GLN A 202 5.66 -0.44 -9.59
N LEU A 203 6.33 -0.15 -8.47
CA LEU A 203 5.70 0.41 -7.28
C LEU A 203 5.27 1.88 -7.49
N LYS A 204 6.13 2.67 -8.13
CA LYS A 204 5.94 4.12 -8.31
C LYS A 204 6.41 4.56 -9.71
N ARG A 205 5.63 4.20 -10.74
CA ARG A 205 5.89 4.54 -12.14
C ARG A 205 6.19 6.03 -12.42
N PRO A 206 5.47 7.02 -11.87
CA PRO A 206 5.73 8.44 -12.17
C PRO A 206 6.98 9.00 -11.48
N TRP A 207 7.73 8.18 -10.74
CA TRP A 207 8.92 8.65 -10.04
C TRP A 207 10.17 8.51 -10.90
N SER A 208 10.66 9.65 -11.39
CA SER A 208 11.85 9.77 -12.25
C SER A 208 13.06 9.00 -11.69
N LYS A 209 13.32 9.10 -10.38
CA LYS A 209 14.48 8.49 -9.72
C LYS A 209 14.52 6.96 -9.87
N GLY A 210 13.37 6.30 -9.94
CA GLY A 210 13.29 4.86 -10.23
C GLY A 210 13.84 4.52 -11.61
N HIS A 211 13.41 5.27 -12.63
CA HIS A 211 13.89 5.13 -14.01
C HIS A 211 15.38 5.46 -14.13
N PHE A 212 15.87 6.46 -13.38
CA PHE A 212 17.28 6.77 -13.32
C PHE A 212 18.13 5.61 -12.78
N ARG A 213 17.71 4.99 -11.66
CA ARG A 213 18.40 3.80 -11.13
C ARG A 213 18.41 2.66 -12.14
N LYS A 214 17.29 2.43 -12.83
CA LYS A 214 17.16 1.40 -13.87
C LYS A 214 18.13 1.66 -15.01
N ALA A 215 18.18 2.90 -15.52
CA ALA A 215 19.09 3.28 -16.59
C ALA A 215 20.55 3.06 -16.20
N LYS A 216 20.96 3.50 -14.99
CA LYS A 216 22.34 3.27 -14.50
C LYS A 216 22.69 1.78 -14.41
N ALA A 217 21.81 0.96 -13.85
CA ALA A 217 22.03 -0.48 -13.75
C ALA A 217 22.16 -1.14 -15.13
N LEU A 218 21.33 -0.75 -16.10
CA LEU A 218 21.41 -1.23 -17.49
C LEU A 218 22.71 -0.81 -18.18
N VAL A 219 23.21 0.41 -17.92
CA VAL A 219 24.54 0.83 -18.39
C VAL A 219 25.64 -0.04 -17.79
N GLY A 220 25.60 -0.32 -16.49
CA GLY A 220 26.54 -1.23 -15.83
C GLY A 220 26.55 -2.65 -16.42
N LEU A 221 25.39 -3.11 -16.91
CA LEU A 221 25.24 -4.40 -17.60
C LEU A 221 25.59 -4.36 -19.10
N GLY A 222 25.97 -3.20 -19.65
CA GLY A 222 26.22 -3.04 -21.09
C GLY A 222 24.95 -3.07 -21.97
N ARG A 223 23.75 -3.05 -21.39
CA ARG A 223 22.45 -3.05 -22.09
C ARG A 223 22.06 -1.62 -22.49
N ILE A 224 22.91 -0.98 -23.30
CA ILE A 224 22.85 0.47 -23.59
C ILE A 224 21.53 0.90 -24.27
N ALA A 225 20.99 0.07 -25.18
CA ALA A 225 19.73 0.38 -25.86
C ALA A 225 18.55 0.47 -24.89
N GLU A 226 18.45 -0.47 -23.96
CA GLU A 226 17.38 -0.47 -22.94
C GLU A 226 17.58 0.65 -21.92
N ALA A 227 18.83 0.98 -21.59
CA ALA A 227 19.14 2.11 -20.72
C ALA A 227 18.63 3.44 -21.30
N LYS A 228 18.74 3.62 -22.62
CA LYS A 228 18.24 4.80 -23.34
C LYS A 228 16.72 4.95 -23.19
N GLU A 229 15.98 3.86 -23.36
CA GLU A 229 14.52 3.89 -23.23
C GLU A 229 14.10 4.15 -21.78
N ALA A 230 14.78 3.54 -20.81
CA ALA A 230 14.52 3.78 -19.39
C ALA A 230 14.74 5.25 -18.99
N ILE A 231 15.87 5.86 -19.39
CA ILE A 231 16.16 7.26 -19.02
C ILE A 231 15.22 8.25 -19.72
N LYS A 232 14.85 7.98 -20.98
CA LYS A 232 13.85 8.78 -21.71
C LYS A 232 12.49 8.76 -21.02
N LEU A 233 12.05 7.59 -20.55
CA LEU A 233 10.80 7.46 -19.81
C LEU A 233 10.86 8.25 -18.48
N GLY A 234 12.00 8.21 -17.79
CA GLY A 234 12.23 9.04 -16.59
C GLY A 234 12.13 10.55 -16.86
N LEU A 235 12.75 11.01 -17.96
CA LEU A 235 12.72 12.40 -18.40
C LEU A 235 11.32 12.88 -18.84
N GLN A 236 10.39 12.00 -19.20
CA GLN A 236 9.00 12.40 -19.43
C GLN A 236 8.33 12.92 -18.16
N TYR A 237 8.72 12.40 -16.99
CA TYR A 237 8.18 12.83 -15.69
C TYR A 237 8.92 14.05 -15.13
N GLU A 238 10.24 14.12 -15.32
CA GLU A 238 11.07 15.26 -14.90
C GLU A 238 12.02 15.73 -16.03
N PRO A 239 11.53 16.53 -16.99
CA PRO A 239 12.32 16.92 -18.18
C PRO A 239 13.53 17.80 -17.86
N GLN A 240 13.50 18.52 -16.74
CA GLN A 240 14.54 19.49 -16.35
C GLN A 240 15.63 18.86 -15.46
N ASN A 241 15.62 17.54 -15.28
CA ASN A 241 16.59 16.86 -14.42
C ASN A 241 17.97 16.77 -15.10
N VAL A 242 18.88 17.67 -14.70
CA VAL A 242 20.24 17.80 -15.27
C VAL A 242 21.03 16.49 -15.20
N GLU A 243 20.90 15.74 -14.10
CA GLU A 243 21.61 14.46 -13.92
C GLU A 243 21.15 13.42 -14.94
N MET A 244 19.84 13.34 -15.20
CA MET A 244 19.28 12.41 -16.19
C MET A 244 19.63 12.80 -17.63
N VAL A 245 19.63 14.09 -17.93
CA VAL A 245 20.07 14.60 -19.25
C VAL A 245 21.55 14.26 -19.48
N GLY A 246 22.39 14.43 -18.46
CA GLY A 246 23.79 14.01 -18.52
C GLY A 246 23.94 12.52 -18.83
N VAL A 247 23.25 11.66 -18.08
CA VAL A 247 23.28 10.21 -18.31
C VAL A 247 22.73 9.83 -19.69
N LEU A 248 21.70 10.50 -20.20
CA LEU A 248 21.19 10.25 -21.56
C LEU A 248 22.27 10.57 -22.61
N ASN A 249 22.98 11.69 -22.48
CA ASN A 249 24.07 12.05 -23.40
C ASN A 249 25.19 11.01 -23.38
N ASP A 250 25.58 10.52 -22.20
CA ASP A 250 26.60 9.48 -22.04
C ASP A 250 26.17 8.14 -22.68
N ILE A 251 24.89 7.77 -22.51
CA ILE A 251 24.29 6.59 -23.15
C ILE A 251 24.32 6.74 -24.67
N GLU A 252 23.94 7.90 -25.21
CA GLU A 252 23.94 8.15 -26.66
C GLU A 252 25.36 8.18 -27.26
N ALA A 253 26.34 8.70 -26.53
CA ALA A 253 27.74 8.63 -26.93
C ALA A 253 28.24 7.17 -26.94
N SER A 254 27.88 6.38 -25.93
CA SER A 254 28.23 4.97 -25.83
C SER A 254 27.59 4.15 -26.96
N LEU A 255 26.33 4.41 -27.28
CA LEU A 255 25.62 3.72 -28.37
C LEU A 255 26.25 4.00 -29.73
N ARG A 256 26.67 5.25 -30.00
CA ARG A 256 27.40 5.60 -31.23
C ARG A 256 28.71 4.82 -31.36
N LYS A 257 29.48 4.71 -30.28
CA LYS A 257 30.72 3.92 -30.25
C LYS A 257 30.46 2.44 -30.52
N THR A 258 29.44 1.86 -29.90
CA THR A 258 29.08 0.43 -30.12
C THR A 258 28.65 0.16 -31.56
N VAL A 259 27.93 1.10 -32.20
CA VAL A 259 27.54 0.97 -33.61
C VAL A 259 28.76 1.05 -34.53
N GLU A 260 29.67 2.00 -34.29
CA GLU A 260 30.88 2.13 -35.10
C GLU A 260 31.79 0.89 -34.98
N GLN A 261 32.00 0.38 -33.76
CA GLN A 261 32.76 -0.85 -33.54
C GLN A 261 32.15 -2.06 -34.26
N LYS A 262 30.82 -2.20 -34.25
CA LYS A 262 30.14 -3.27 -35.00
C LYS A 262 30.31 -3.11 -36.51
N ARG A 263 30.32 -1.87 -37.00
CA ARG A 263 30.53 -1.57 -38.41
C ARG A 263 31.95 -1.93 -38.85
N GLU A 264 32.96 -1.53 -38.07
CA GLU A 264 34.36 -1.86 -38.30
C GLU A 264 34.60 -3.38 -38.28
N GLN A 265 34.01 -4.10 -37.32
CA GLN A 265 34.09 -5.57 -37.23
C GLN A 265 33.41 -6.26 -38.42
N SER A 266 32.30 -5.71 -38.93
CA SER A 266 31.63 -6.27 -40.12
C SER A 266 32.37 -6.01 -41.43
N SER A 267 33.31 -5.05 -41.44
CA SER A 267 34.11 -4.69 -42.62
C SER A 267 35.47 -5.39 -42.71
N GLN A 268 35.88 -6.15 -41.69
CA GLN A 268 37.09 -6.97 -41.77
C GLN A 268 36.80 -8.29 -42.51
N PRO A 269 37.52 -8.61 -43.60
CA PRO A 269 37.29 -9.83 -44.37
C PRO A 269 37.61 -11.05 -43.51
N ALA A 270 36.79 -12.10 -43.61
CA ALA A 270 37.04 -13.39 -43.00
C ALA A 270 38.35 -13.97 -43.57
N GLU A 271 39.44 -13.85 -42.82
CA GLU A 271 40.69 -14.54 -43.12
C GLU A 271 40.44 -16.05 -43.02
N ALA A 272 40.65 -16.72 -44.16
CA ALA A 272 40.45 -18.15 -44.40
C ALA A 272 41.67 -18.98 -43.98
#